data_AF-A0A2H5QR00-F1
#
_entry.id   AF-A0A2H5QR00-F1
#
_cell.length_a   1.000
_cell.length_b   1.000
_cell.length_c   1.000
_cell.angle_alpha   90.00
_cell.angle_beta   90.00
_cell.angle_gamma   90.00
#
_symmetry.space_group_name_H-M   'P 1'
#
loop_
_entity.id
_entity.type
_entity.pdbx_description
1 polymer ?
#
loop_
_entity_poly.entity_id
_entity_poly.type
_entity_poly.pdbx_seq_one_letter_code
_entity_poly.pdbx_strand_id
1 'polypeptide(L)'
;MECGEGLRVYNGKVFKLEEHLDRLFDSAKALAFNNIPTREEVKQAIFRTLIRNGMLDNAHIRLTLTQYHKVLSHEVKAFDFFFLVLF
;
A
#
# COMPACT_ATOMS: atom_id res chain seq x y z
N MET A 1 7.52 -6.75 -11.67
CA MET A 1 6.08 -6.42 -11.87
C MET A 1 5.65 -5.48 -10.78
N GLU A 2 4.92 -4.44 -11.16
CA GLU A 2 4.37 -3.44 -10.24
C GLU A 2 2.87 -3.33 -10.49
N CYS A 3 2.08 -3.32 -9.43
CA CYS A 3 0.68 -2.90 -9.48
C CYS A 3 0.51 -1.72 -8.54
N GLY A 4 -0.28 -0.72 -8.95
CA GLY A 4 -0.42 0.48 -8.15
C GLY A 4 -1.77 1.14 -8.35
N GLU A 5 -2.22 1.80 -7.29
CA GLU A 5 -3.49 2.50 -7.19
C GLU A 5 -3.25 3.90 -6.63
N GLY A 6 -3.99 4.88 -7.14
CA GLY A 6 -3.94 6.26 -6.67
C GLY A 6 -5.05 6.51 -5.65
N LEU A 7 -4.67 6.81 -4.41
CA LEU A 7 -5.58 7.18 -3.33
C LEU A 7 -5.59 8.71 -3.13
N ARG A 8 -6.76 9.25 -2.81
CA ARG A 8 -6.93 10.63 -2.36
C ARG A 8 -7.42 10.68 -0.93
N VAL A 9 -6.78 11.51 -0.11
CA VAL A 9 -7.16 11.70 1.29
C VAL A 9 -7.80 13.05 1.48
N TYR A 10 -8.97 13.05 2.09
CA TYR A 10 -9.71 14.23 2.49
C TYR A 10 -9.99 14.17 3.99
N ASN A 11 -9.50 15.15 4.75
CA ASN A 11 -9.79 15.32 6.18
C ASN A 11 -9.57 14.05 7.03
N GLY A 12 -8.43 13.39 6.82
CA GLY A 12 -7.99 12.18 7.50
C GLY A 12 -8.65 10.91 6.98
N LYS A 13 -9.53 11.01 5.97
CA LYS A 13 -10.24 9.86 5.39
C LYS A 13 -9.83 9.65 3.95
N VAL A 14 -9.49 8.43 3.61
CA VAL A 14 -9.22 8.06 2.22
C VAL A 14 -10.54 7.87 1.48
N PHE A 15 -10.72 8.57 0.37
CA PHE A 15 -11.92 8.45 -0.46
C PHE A 15 -12.01 7.03 -1.02
N LYS A 16 -13.14 6.34 -0.78
CA LYS A 16 -13.39 4.97 -1.29
C LYS A 16 -12.27 3.96 -1.01
N LEU A 17 -11.66 4.02 0.18
CA LEU A 17 -10.52 3.16 0.56
C LEU A 17 -10.76 1.68 0.28
N GLU A 18 -11.93 1.15 0.64
CA GLU A 18 -12.27 -0.26 0.42
C GLU A 18 -12.28 -0.63 -1.07
N GLU A 19 -12.87 0.19 -1.96
CA GLU A 19 -12.88 -0.08 -3.41
C GLU A 19 -11.47 -0.08 -4.00
N HIS A 20 -10.61 0.85 -3.56
CA HIS A 20 -9.22 0.90 -4.02
C HIS A 20 -8.41 -0.30 -3.52
N LEU A 21 -8.62 -0.72 -2.27
CA LEU A 21 -8.02 -1.93 -1.73
C LEU A 21 -8.48 -3.15 -2.54
N ASP A 22 -9.78 -3.31 -2.79
CA ASP A 22 -10.29 -4.43 -3.59
C ASP A 22 -9.62 -4.53 -4.96
N ARG A 23 -9.49 -3.42 -5.69
CA ARG A 23 -8.78 -3.39 -6.98
C ARG A 23 -7.29 -3.73 -6.87
N LEU A 24 -6.64 -3.26 -5.82
CA LEU A 24 -5.24 -3.56 -5.54
C LEU A 24 -5.05 -5.06 -5.24
N PHE A 25 -5.92 -5.64 -4.40
CA PHE A 25 -5.89 -7.06 -4.06
C PHE A 25 -6.26 -7.95 -5.26
N ASP A 26 -7.21 -7.54 -6.10
CA ASP A 26 -7.54 -8.25 -7.34
C ASP A 26 -6.35 -8.24 -8.31
N SER A 27 -5.67 -7.10 -8.45
CA SER A 27 -4.44 -7.00 -9.25
C SER A 27 -3.32 -7.87 -8.67
N ALA A 28 -3.14 -7.86 -7.35
CA ALA A 28 -2.14 -8.70 -6.68
C ALA A 28 -2.48 -10.19 -6.79
N LYS A 29 -3.76 -10.58 -6.76
CA LYS A 29 -4.21 -11.95 -6.97
C LYS A 29 -3.98 -12.39 -8.43
N ALA A 30 -4.27 -11.52 -9.39
CA ALA A 30 -4.00 -11.76 -10.81
C ALA A 30 -2.51 -11.96 -11.10
N LEU A 31 -1.65 -11.28 -10.34
CA LEU A 31 -0.20 -11.40 -10.40
C LEU A 31 0.37 -12.53 -9.51
N ALA A 32 -0.49 -13.37 -8.92
CA ALA A 32 -0.12 -14.50 -8.07
C ALA A 32 0.80 -14.13 -6.88
N PHE A 33 0.54 -12.99 -6.24
CA PHE A 33 1.23 -12.65 -4.99
C PHE A 33 0.78 -13.57 -3.86
N ASN A 34 1.67 -14.46 -3.41
CA ASN A 34 1.39 -15.42 -2.34
C ASN A 34 1.42 -14.84 -0.91
N ASN A 35 1.91 -13.60 -0.73
CA ASN A 35 2.20 -13.04 0.60
C ASN A 35 1.76 -11.58 0.72
N ILE A 36 0.51 -11.30 0.35
CA ILE A 36 -0.07 -9.96 0.45
C ILE A 36 -0.49 -9.71 1.91
N PRO A 37 -0.11 -8.57 2.53
CA PRO A 37 -0.58 -8.21 3.87
C PRO A 37 -2.10 -8.08 3.90
N THR A 38 -2.68 -8.19 5.08
CA THR A 38 -4.13 -8.04 5.26
C THR A 38 -4.57 -6.61 4.97
N ARG A 39 -5.85 -6.43 4.57
CA ARG A 39 -6.44 -5.10 4.35
C ARG A 39 -6.19 -4.15 5.53
N GLU A 40 -6.28 -4.68 6.74
CA GLU A 40 -6.12 -3.91 7.97
C GLU A 40 -4.68 -3.43 8.19
N GLU A 41 -3.68 -4.28 7.90
CA GLU A 41 -2.27 -3.89 7.94
C GLU A 41 -1.96 -2.78 6.92
N VAL A 42 -2.52 -2.88 5.71
CA VAL A 42 -2.36 -1.84 4.68
C VAL A 42 -2.96 -0.52 5.15
N LYS A 43 -4.18 -0.54 5.72
CA LYS A 43 -4.80 0.64 6.30
C LYS A 43 -3.92 1.23 7.39
N GLN A 44 -3.47 0.42 8.34
CA GLN A 44 -2.63 0.90 9.43
C GLN A 44 -1.33 1.51 8.93
N ALA A 45 -0.68 0.93 7.92
CA ALA A 45 0.53 1.49 7.32
C ALA A 45 0.27 2.86 6.68
N ILE A 46 -0.84 3.00 5.95
CA ILE A 46 -1.28 4.28 5.37
C ILE A 46 -1.49 5.31 6.47
N PHE A 47 -2.32 4.99 7.48
CA PHE A 47 -2.62 5.90 8.57
C PHE A 47 -1.38 6.30 9.38
N ARG A 48 -0.50 5.34 9.71
CA ARG A 48 0.78 5.64 10.39
C ARG A 48 1.63 6.61 9.58
N THR A 49 1.68 6.43 8.26
CA THR A 49 2.46 7.29 7.37
C THR A 49 1.86 8.69 7.29
N LEU A 50 0.52 8.80 7.17
CA LEU A 50 -0.17 10.09 7.16
C LEU A 50 -0.01 10.84 8.48
N ILE A 51 -0.20 10.16 9.62
CA ILE A 51 -0.02 10.74 10.96
C ILE A 51 1.42 11.20 11.16
N ARG A 52 2.40 10.37 10.74
CA ARG A 52 3.83 10.71 10.87
C ARG A 52 4.22 11.93 10.03
N ASN A 53 3.61 12.11 8.86
CA ASN A 53 3.86 13.26 8.00
C ASN A 53 2.95 14.47 8.30
N GLY A 54 1.93 14.31 9.16
CA GLY A 54 0.94 15.36 9.42
C GLY A 54 0.04 15.68 8.23
N MET A 55 0.03 14.85 7.20
CA MET A 55 -0.70 15.08 5.95
C MET A 55 -2.09 14.44 6.03
N LEU A 56 -2.99 15.09 6.77
CA LEU A 56 -4.36 14.59 6.96
C LEU A 56 -5.32 15.16 5.92
N ASP A 57 -5.03 16.27 5.27
CA ASP A 57 -5.92 16.88 4.27
C ASP A 57 -5.24 17.08 2.91
N ASN A 58 -6.02 16.98 1.83
CA ASN A 58 -5.59 17.13 0.44
C ASN A 58 -4.34 16.31 0.03
N ALA A 59 -4.05 15.21 0.74
CA ALA A 59 -2.89 14.39 0.45
C ALA A 59 -3.17 13.43 -0.71
N HIS A 60 -2.24 13.38 -1.65
CA HIS A 60 -2.24 12.36 -2.71
C HIS A 60 -1.32 11.21 -2.31
N ILE A 61 -1.87 10.01 -2.24
CA ILE A 61 -1.13 8.81 -1.91
C ILE A 61 -1.06 7.92 -3.14
N ARG A 62 0.15 7.67 -3.65
CA ARG A 62 0.38 6.57 -4.59
C ARG A 62 0.63 5.31 -3.77
N LEU A 63 -0.24 4.31 -3.88
CA LEU A 63 0.06 2.96 -3.42
C LEU A 63 0.70 2.19 -4.57
N THR A 64 1.92 1.72 -4.38
CA THR A 64 2.58 0.83 -5.33
C THR A 64 3.04 -0.43 -4.61
N LEU A 65 2.67 -1.58 -5.19
CA LEU A 65 2.95 -2.92 -4.71
C LEU A 65 3.87 -3.60 -5.74
N THR A 66 5.12 -3.86 -5.35
CA THR A 66 6.19 -4.35 -6.21
C THR A 66 6.85 -5.61 -5.68
N GLN A 67 6.74 -6.73 -6.39
CA GLN A 67 7.44 -7.96 -6.02
C GLN A 67 8.93 -7.85 -6.31
N TYR A 68 9.72 -7.67 -5.25
CA TYR A 68 11.16 -7.86 -5.32
C TYR A 68 11.53 -9.23 -4.75
N HIS A 69 12.09 -10.11 -5.58
CA HIS A 69 12.74 -11.33 -5.12
C HIS A 69 14.12 -10.96 -4.55
N LYS A 70 14.19 -10.60 -3.26
CA LYS A 70 15.47 -10.49 -2.57
C LYS A 70 15.83 -11.90 -2.09
N VAL A 71 16.71 -12.57 -2.82
CA VAL A 71 17.39 -13.79 -2.35
C VAL A 71 18.38 -13.38 -1.26
N LEU A 72 17.89 -13.22 -0.03
CA LEU A 72 18.75 -13.09 1.15
C LEU A 72 18.69 -14.38 1.95
N SER A 73 19.89 -14.91 2.17
CA SER A 73 20.22 -16.28 2.59
C SER A 73 19.85 -16.64 4.03
N HIS A 74 19.15 -15.79 4.78
CA HIS A 74 18.63 -16.12 6.10
C HIS A 74 17.26 -15.48 6.26
N GLU A 75 16.33 -16.27 6.80
CA GLU A 75 14.91 -16.04 6.91
C GLU A 75 14.55 -14.68 7.55
N VAL A 76 14.47 -13.66 6.71
CA VAL A 76 13.59 -12.53 6.93
C VAL A 76 13.00 -12.22 5.56
N LYS A 77 11.78 -12.70 5.31
CA LYS A 77 10.98 -12.21 4.19
C LYS A 77 10.56 -10.77 4.53
N ALA A 78 11.52 -9.84 4.46
CA ALA A 78 11.25 -8.41 4.52
C ALA A 78 10.63 -8.03 3.17
N PHE A 79 9.29 -8.14 3.11
CA PHE A 79 8.50 -7.57 2.04
C PHE A 79 8.49 -6.04 2.24
N ASP A 80 9.54 -5.36 1.75
CA ASP A 80 9.51 -3.90 1.61
C ASP A 80 8.57 -3.55 0.45
N PHE A 81 7.31 -3.39 0.81
CA PHE A 81 6.24 -2.99 -0.08
C PHE A 81 5.57 -1.76 0.50
N PHE A 82 5.01 -0.92 -0.35
CA PHE A 82 4.50 0.43 -0.06
C PHE A 82 5.55 1.52 -0.23
N PHE A 83 5.79 1.89 -1.49
CA PHE A 83 6.23 3.25 -1.77
C PHE A 83 5.02 4.16 -1.68
N LEU A 84 4.87 4.83 -0.54
CA LEU A 84 3.86 5.86 -0.34
C LEU A 84 4.45 7.20 -0.77
N VAL A 85 4.24 7.60 -2.03
CA VAL A 85 4.63 8.94 -2.46
C VAL A 85 3.49 9.89 -2.12
N LEU A 86 3.79 10.81 -1.21
CA LEU A 86 2.94 11.93 -0.82
C LEU A 86 3.28 13.10 -1.75
N PHE A 87 2.34 13.49 -2.60
CA PHE A 87 2.43 14.71 -3.42
C PHE A 87 1.46 15.77 -2.90
#